data_AF-A0A0N0Z7W9-F1
#
_entry.id   AF-A0A0N0Z7W9-F1
#
_cell.length_a   1.000
_cell.length_b   1.000
_cell.length_c   1.000
_cell.angle_alpha   90.00
_cell.angle_beta   90.00
_cell.angle_gamma   90.00
#
_symmetry.space_group_name_H-M   'P 1'
#
loop_
_entity.id
_entity.type
_entity.pdbx_description
1 polymer ?
#
loop_
_entity_poly.entity_id
_entity_poly.type
_entity_poly.pdbx_seq_one_letter_code
_entity_poly.pdbx_strand_id
1 'polypeptide(L)'
;MIAPVDVKNILNLVDNGASKEDLAKTATGIALGKVLQGKKGNNGSGKGSPIPVKDPVTASNGLDNQSNPKHTINPPRNAGIEPKNSLNLFENSVSVNAKNQKVRYTMDDSGNIHQFMPDNTGKWHWAGSTADKRNPLILPNDVKSALKKQQGWKIK
;
A
#
# COMPACT_ATOMS: atom_id res chain seq x y z
N MET A 1 -30.93 41.00 -8.89
CA MET A 1 -29.65 41.38 -9.52
C MET A 1 -28.54 40.58 -8.83
N ILE A 2 -27.96 39.60 -9.53
CA ILE A 2 -26.94 38.69 -8.98
C ILE A 2 -25.61 39.05 -9.66
N ALA A 3 -24.57 39.32 -8.87
CA ALA A 3 -23.24 39.62 -9.39
C ALA A 3 -22.63 38.35 -10.03
N PRO A 4 -21.88 38.47 -11.15
CA PRO A 4 -21.20 37.32 -11.74
C PRO A 4 -20.05 36.86 -10.83
N VAL A 5 -20.03 35.56 -10.53
CA VAL A 5 -18.90 34.90 -9.86
C VAL A 5 -17.72 34.87 -10.84
N ASP A 6 -16.59 35.43 -10.44
CA ASP A 6 -15.37 35.42 -11.24
C ASP A 6 -14.76 34.01 -11.25
N VAL A 7 -15.05 33.25 -12.31
CA VAL A 7 -14.60 31.87 -12.52
C VAL A 7 -13.09 31.79 -12.77
N LYS A 8 -12.40 32.91 -13.00
CA LYS A 8 -10.96 32.91 -13.37
C LYS A 8 -10.03 32.51 -12.22
N ASN A 9 -10.50 32.57 -10.97
CA ASN A 9 -9.69 32.16 -9.81
C ASN A 9 -9.87 30.69 -9.37
N ILE A 10 -10.74 29.92 -10.03
CA ILE A 10 -10.94 28.48 -9.74
C ILE A 10 -9.96 27.61 -10.53
N LEU A 11 -9.35 28.15 -11.60
CA LEU A 11 -8.53 27.38 -12.53
C LEU A 11 -7.01 27.52 -12.30
N ASN A 12 -6.57 27.56 -11.04
CA ASN A 12 -5.14 27.59 -10.72
C ASN A 12 -4.78 26.58 -9.63
N LEU A 13 -4.98 25.29 -9.93
CA LEU A 13 -4.30 24.19 -9.25
C LEU A 13 -3.96 23.12 -10.29
N VAL A 14 -2.67 22.80 -10.36
CA VAL A 14 -2.02 21.76 -11.17
C VAL A 14 -1.67 22.18 -12.60
N ASP A 15 -0.66 23.03 -12.70
CA ASP A 15 0.29 22.93 -13.81
C ASP A 15 1.60 22.34 -13.26
N ASN A 16 1.66 21.00 -13.23
CA ASN A 16 2.89 20.25 -12.98
C ASN A 16 3.28 19.54 -14.29
N GLY A 17 3.58 20.30 -15.33
CA GLY A 17 4.71 20.05 -16.25
C GLY A 17 4.86 18.67 -16.93
N ALA A 18 3.84 17.82 -16.99
CA ALA A 18 3.92 16.60 -17.80
C ALA A 18 3.59 16.94 -19.26
N SER A 19 4.63 17.13 -20.07
CA SER A 19 4.52 17.32 -21.52
C SER A 19 3.81 16.11 -22.16
N LYS A 20 2.97 16.37 -23.17
CA LYS A 20 2.22 15.34 -23.92
C LYS A 20 3.13 14.28 -24.57
N GLU A 21 4.42 14.57 -24.69
CA GLU A 21 5.43 13.66 -25.22
C GLU A 21 5.80 12.52 -24.24
N ASP A 22 5.66 12.72 -22.92
CA ASP A 22 5.90 11.66 -21.93
C ASP A 22 4.73 10.66 -21.88
N LEU A 23 3.51 11.13 -22.11
CA LEU A 23 2.32 10.27 -22.19
C LEU A 23 2.35 9.35 -23.42
N ALA A 24 2.96 9.80 -24.52
CA ALA A 24 3.09 9.03 -25.75
C ALA A 24 4.13 7.89 -25.64
N LYS A 25 5.19 8.08 -24.83
CA LYS A 25 6.15 7.00 -24.53
C LYS A 25 5.57 5.94 -23.58
N THR A 26 4.64 6.31 -22.70
CA THR A 26 3.90 5.34 -21.87
C THR A 26 2.83 4.59 -22.67
N ALA A 27 2.23 5.20 -23.69
CA ALA A 27 1.15 4.57 -24.47
C ALA A 27 1.65 3.59 -25.55
N THR A 28 2.87 3.75 -26.06
CA THR A 28 3.45 2.83 -27.07
C THR A 28 4.03 1.54 -26.48
N GLY A 29 4.15 1.45 -25.15
CA GLY A 29 4.43 0.19 -24.45
C GLY A 29 3.19 -0.67 -24.16
N ILE A 30 1.98 -0.14 -24.39
CA ILE A 30 0.71 -0.81 -24.09
C ILE A 30 0.08 -1.32 -25.40
N ALA A 31 0.83 -2.06 -26.21
CA ALA A 31 0.24 -2.73 -27.38
C ALA A 31 1.09 -3.88 -27.94
N LEU A 32 1.50 -4.86 -27.12
CA LEU A 32 1.90 -6.17 -27.67
C LEU A 32 1.72 -7.36 -26.71
N GLY A 33 0.50 -7.60 -26.21
CA GLY A 33 0.27 -8.90 -25.58
C GLY A 33 -0.98 -9.06 -24.72
N LYS A 34 -2.17 -8.79 -25.26
CA LYS A 34 -3.36 -9.49 -24.77
C LYS A 34 -3.32 -10.94 -25.27
N VAL A 35 -2.88 -11.89 -24.44
CA VAL A 35 -3.29 -13.30 -24.54
C VAL A 35 -3.46 -13.87 -23.12
N LEU A 36 -4.71 -13.86 -22.66
CA LEU A 36 -5.33 -14.86 -21.77
C LEU A 36 -4.64 -15.07 -20.40
N GLN A 37 -5.15 -14.52 -19.29
CA GLN A 37 -6.35 -15.05 -18.65
C GLN A 37 -6.84 -14.06 -17.59
N GLY A 38 -8.10 -13.64 -17.70
CA GLY A 38 -8.86 -13.31 -16.50
C GLY A 38 -8.94 -14.57 -15.64
N LYS A 39 -8.53 -14.46 -14.37
CA LYS A 39 -9.02 -15.37 -13.34
C LYS A 39 -9.91 -14.60 -12.39
N LYS A 40 -11.17 -14.53 -12.84
CA LYS A 40 -12.41 -14.57 -12.06
C LYS A 40 -12.13 -14.90 -10.58
N GLY A 41 -12.55 -14.01 -9.69
CA GLY A 41 -12.63 -14.28 -8.26
C GLY A 41 -13.35 -15.61 -8.04
N ASN A 42 -12.64 -16.56 -7.44
CA ASN A 42 -13.22 -17.80 -6.98
C ASN A 42 -13.32 -17.73 -5.46
N ASN A 43 -14.54 -17.49 -4.99
CA ASN A 43 -15.00 -18.07 -3.73
C ASN A 43 -14.87 -19.60 -3.87
N GLY A 44 -13.75 -20.13 -3.38
CA GLY A 44 -13.40 -21.54 -3.52
C GLY A 44 -12.53 -21.98 -2.36
N SER A 45 -13.13 -22.75 -1.47
CA SER A 45 -12.56 -23.48 -0.35
C SER A 45 -11.48 -24.46 -0.84
N GLY A 46 -10.29 -23.95 -1.13
CA GLY A 46 -9.08 -24.72 -1.39
C GLY A 46 -7.98 -24.19 -0.49
N LYS A 47 -7.21 -25.07 0.16
CA LYS A 47 -6.09 -24.71 1.06
C LYS A 47 -5.09 -23.83 0.30
N GLY A 48 -5.27 -22.51 0.39
CA GLY A 48 -4.37 -21.54 -0.20
C GLY A 48 -2.99 -21.65 0.42
N SER A 49 -1.96 -21.34 -0.37
CA SER A 49 -0.59 -21.23 0.12
C SER A 49 -0.55 -20.38 1.40
N PRO A 50 0.26 -20.73 2.41
CA PRO A 50 0.41 -19.93 3.62
C PRO A 50 1.01 -18.53 3.36
N ILE A 51 1.47 -18.28 2.14
CA ILE A 51 2.08 -17.04 1.68
C ILE A 51 1.07 -16.24 0.83
N PRO A 52 0.65 -15.03 1.24
CA PRO A 52 -0.25 -14.18 0.48
C PRO A 52 0.29 -13.75 -0.90
N VAL A 53 1.57 -13.37 -0.99
CA VAL A 53 2.25 -12.93 -2.22
C VAL A 53 3.59 -13.67 -2.37
N LYS A 54 3.57 -14.82 -3.04
CA LYS A 54 4.75 -15.70 -3.15
C LYS A 54 5.88 -15.09 -4.00
N ASP A 55 5.51 -14.62 -5.19
CA ASP A 55 6.42 -14.01 -6.15
C ASP A 55 6.26 -12.48 -6.12
N PRO A 56 7.30 -11.69 -6.41
CA PRO A 56 7.19 -10.23 -6.45
C PRO A 56 6.06 -9.77 -7.37
N VAL A 57 5.20 -8.90 -6.87
CA VAL A 57 4.12 -8.26 -7.62
C VAL A 57 4.27 -6.75 -7.54
N THR A 58 4.25 -6.08 -8.69
CA THR A 58 4.09 -4.62 -8.74
C THR A 58 2.65 -4.29 -8.35
N ALA A 59 2.50 -3.68 -7.18
CA ALA A 59 1.22 -3.28 -6.62
C ALA A 59 0.66 -2.05 -7.33
N SER A 60 -0.65 -1.78 -7.20
CA SER A 60 -1.29 -0.61 -7.83
C SER A 60 -0.72 0.75 -7.41
N ASN A 61 0.00 0.81 -6.28
CA ASN A 61 0.74 1.99 -5.84
C ASN A 61 2.11 2.18 -6.55
N GLY A 62 2.43 1.33 -7.53
CA GLY A 62 3.66 1.38 -8.32
C GLY A 62 4.90 0.80 -7.64
N LEU A 63 4.75 0.14 -6.49
CA LEU A 63 5.85 -0.45 -5.72
C LEU A 63 5.77 -1.97 -5.74
N ASP A 64 6.93 -2.63 -5.77
CA ASP A 64 6.99 -4.09 -5.71
C ASP A 64 6.75 -4.59 -4.29
N ASN A 65 5.86 -5.57 -4.16
CA ASN A 65 5.55 -6.26 -2.91
C ASN A 65 5.86 -7.75 -3.02
N GLN A 66 6.42 -8.31 -1.96
CA GLN A 66 6.61 -9.75 -1.82
C GLN A 66 6.43 -10.13 -0.36
N SER A 67 5.62 -11.15 -0.07
CA SER A 67 5.45 -11.64 1.29
C SER A 67 6.76 -12.20 1.83
N ASN A 68 7.04 -11.96 3.10
CA ASN A 68 8.27 -12.43 3.74
C ASN A 68 8.00 -13.81 4.38
N PRO A 69 8.77 -14.86 4.02
CA PRO A 69 8.63 -16.19 4.62
C PRO A 69 8.56 -16.20 6.15
N LYS A 70 9.25 -15.26 6.81
CA LYS A 70 9.25 -15.09 8.28
C LYS A 70 7.87 -14.82 8.88
N HIS A 71 6.95 -14.24 8.12
CA HIS A 71 5.60 -13.88 8.56
C HIS A 71 4.52 -14.81 7.99
N THR A 72 4.90 -15.83 7.22
CA THR A 72 3.97 -16.70 6.50
C THR A 72 4.20 -18.19 6.75
N ILE A 73 5.46 -18.67 6.74
CA ILE A 73 5.80 -20.09 6.92
C ILE A 73 6.53 -20.26 8.25
N ASN A 74 5.95 -21.05 9.15
CA ASN A 74 6.50 -21.35 10.48
C ASN A 74 7.07 -20.08 11.17
N PRO A 75 6.24 -19.02 11.30
CA PRO A 75 6.72 -17.77 11.88
C PRO A 75 7.31 -18.05 13.26
N PRO A 76 8.48 -17.46 13.60
CA PRO A 76 9.01 -17.50 14.95
C PRO A 76 7.93 -17.15 15.98
N ARG A 77 8.04 -17.68 17.20
CA ARG A 77 7.03 -17.44 18.26
C ARG A 77 6.75 -15.95 18.49
N ASN A 78 7.76 -15.10 18.26
CA ASN A 78 7.72 -13.64 18.42
C ASN A 78 7.53 -12.88 17.09
N ALA A 79 7.25 -13.55 15.98
CA ALA A 79 6.93 -12.89 14.72
C ALA A 79 5.41 -12.76 14.57
N GLY A 80 4.99 -11.62 14.02
CA GLY A 80 3.60 -11.47 13.62
C GLY A 80 3.23 -12.34 12.42
N ILE A 81 1.94 -12.56 12.20
CA ILE A 81 1.43 -13.35 11.08
C ILE A 81 0.88 -12.41 10.00
N GLU A 82 1.42 -12.53 8.79
CA GLU A 82 1.00 -11.70 7.65
C GLU A 82 -0.47 -11.99 7.28
N PRO A 83 -1.31 -10.95 7.14
CA PRO A 83 -2.71 -11.14 6.78
C PRO A 83 -2.88 -11.55 5.32
N LYS A 84 -3.92 -12.34 5.01
CA LYS A 84 -4.17 -12.82 3.63
C LYS A 84 -4.43 -11.70 2.62
N ASN A 85 -4.96 -10.57 3.06
CA ASN A 85 -5.20 -9.37 2.25
C ASN A 85 -4.01 -8.37 2.29
N SER A 86 -2.81 -8.82 2.67
CA SER A 86 -1.60 -7.99 2.79
C SER A 86 -1.30 -7.14 1.54
N LEU A 87 -1.51 -7.68 0.33
CA LEU A 87 -1.32 -6.93 -0.91
C LEU A 87 -2.26 -5.73 -1.01
N ASN A 88 -3.56 -5.92 -0.77
CA ASN A 88 -4.55 -4.83 -0.80
C ASN A 88 -4.23 -3.78 0.29
N LEU A 89 -3.86 -4.25 1.48
CA LEU A 89 -3.41 -3.37 2.56
C LEU A 89 -2.17 -2.55 2.14
N PHE A 90 -1.23 -3.16 1.44
CA PHE A 90 -0.04 -2.49 0.92
C PHE A 90 -0.39 -1.46 -0.17
N GLU A 91 -1.27 -1.80 -1.09
CA GLU A 91 -1.75 -0.91 -2.16
C GLU A 91 -2.34 0.38 -1.59
N ASN A 92 -3.13 0.28 -0.53
CA ASN A 92 -3.74 1.42 0.15
C ASN A 92 -2.83 2.09 1.19
N SER A 93 -1.57 1.65 1.32
CA SER A 93 -0.65 2.20 2.32
C SER A 93 -0.11 3.58 1.94
N VAL A 94 0.18 4.39 2.95
CA VAL A 94 0.78 5.72 2.83
C VAL A 94 2.19 5.73 3.41
N SER A 95 3.10 6.48 2.77
CA SER A 95 4.46 6.65 3.26
C SER A 95 4.47 7.62 4.44
N VAL A 96 5.18 7.27 5.49
CA VAL A 96 5.45 8.16 6.62
C VAL A 96 6.95 8.24 6.80
N ASN A 97 7.51 9.43 6.67
CA ASN A 97 8.92 9.67 6.98
C ASN A 97 9.06 9.86 8.49
N ALA A 98 9.33 8.78 9.20
CA ALA A 98 9.67 8.80 10.62
C ALA A 98 11.12 8.32 10.79
N LYS A 99 11.93 9.09 11.54
CA LYS A 99 13.33 8.76 11.88
C LYS A 99 14.22 8.31 10.70
N ASN A 100 14.06 8.91 9.52
CA ASN A 100 14.78 8.54 8.28
C ASN A 100 14.58 7.07 7.85
N GLN A 101 13.55 6.39 8.34
CA GLN A 101 13.19 5.04 7.91
C GLN A 101 12.12 5.12 6.83
N LYS A 102 12.34 4.41 5.73
CA LYS A 102 11.35 4.25 4.66
C LYS A 102 10.32 3.22 5.12
N VAL A 103 9.19 3.69 5.63
CA VAL A 103 8.09 2.86 6.14
C VAL A 103 6.76 3.30 5.55
N ARG A 104 5.85 2.34 5.39
CA ARG A 104 4.48 2.59 4.96
C ARG A 104 3.50 2.01 5.95
N TYR A 105 2.35 2.67 6.08
CA TYR A 105 1.28 2.26 6.96
C TYR A 105 -0.06 2.22 6.24
N THR A 106 -0.93 1.31 6.63
CA THR A 106 -2.36 1.38 6.26
C THR A 106 -3.22 1.10 7.49
N MET A 107 -4.50 1.45 7.41
CA MET A 107 -5.49 1.13 8.44
C MET A 107 -6.55 0.20 7.83
N ASP A 108 -6.85 -0.91 8.50
CA ASP A 108 -7.93 -1.81 8.11
C ASP A 108 -9.31 -1.30 8.58
N ASP A 109 -10.39 -1.94 8.14
CA ASP A 109 -11.77 -1.56 8.48
C ASP A 109 -12.08 -1.67 9.99
N SER A 110 -11.27 -2.43 10.73
CA SER A 110 -11.37 -2.58 12.20
C SER A 110 -10.56 -1.51 12.95
N GLY A 111 -9.88 -0.62 12.23
CA GLY A 111 -9.03 0.43 12.79
C GLY A 111 -7.64 -0.05 13.21
N ASN A 112 -7.23 -1.27 12.82
CA ASN A 112 -5.89 -1.77 13.09
C ASN A 112 -4.90 -1.22 12.07
N ILE A 113 -3.69 -0.93 12.52
CA ILE A 113 -2.66 -0.31 11.70
C ILE A 113 -1.64 -1.38 11.31
N HIS A 114 -1.39 -1.49 10.01
CA HIS A 114 -0.42 -2.41 9.43
C HIS A 114 0.80 -1.63 8.95
N GLN A 115 1.99 -2.19 9.16
CA GLN A 115 3.26 -1.62 8.73
C GLN A 115 3.87 -2.46 7.60
N PHE A 116 4.48 -1.76 6.63
CA PHE A 116 5.29 -2.35 5.57
C PHE A 116 6.67 -1.71 5.55
N MET A 117 7.68 -2.53 5.25
CA MET A 117 9.07 -2.11 5.15
C MET A 117 9.69 -2.64 3.85
N PRO A 118 10.61 -1.89 3.22
CA PRO A 118 11.39 -2.41 2.12
C PRO A 118 12.48 -3.35 2.65
N ASP A 119 12.83 -4.35 1.84
CA ASP A 119 14.06 -5.11 2.00
C ASP A 119 15.26 -4.39 1.33
N ASN A 120 16.43 -5.04 1.35
CA ASN A 120 17.65 -4.49 0.75
C ASN A 120 17.59 -4.37 -0.79
N THR A 121 16.59 -4.99 -1.43
CA THR A 121 16.35 -4.90 -2.88
C THR A 121 15.28 -3.87 -3.25
N GLY A 122 14.66 -3.24 -2.24
CA GLY A 122 13.59 -2.26 -2.42
C GLY A 122 12.18 -2.86 -2.49
N LYS A 123 12.04 -4.19 -2.37
CA LYS A 123 10.74 -4.86 -2.33
C LYS A 123 10.12 -4.70 -0.96
N TRP A 124 8.83 -4.39 -0.94
CA TRP A 124 8.08 -4.19 0.27
C TRP A 124 7.50 -5.49 0.79
N HIS A 125 7.52 -5.66 2.10
CA HIS A 125 6.88 -6.77 2.79
C HIS A 125 6.15 -6.28 4.03
N TRP A 126 5.14 -7.03 4.45
CA TRP A 126 4.46 -6.77 5.70
C TRP A 126 5.40 -7.02 6.88
N ALA A 127 5.41 -6.09 7.84
CA ALA A 127 6.33 -6.09 8.98
C ALA A 127 5.62 -6.18 10.35
N GLY A 128 4.31 -5.91 10.41
CA GLY A 128 3.56 -6.00 11.66
C GLY A 128 2.17 -5.36 11.61
N SER A 129 1.35 -5.65 12.62
CA SER A 129 0.04 -5.03 12.83
C SER A 129 -0.21 -4.74 14.31
N THR A 130 -0.96 -3.68 14.61
CA THR A 130 -1.43 -3.41 15.98
C THR A 130 -2.41 -4.46 16.47
N ALA A 131 -3.03 -5.22 15.56
CA ALA A 131 -3.93 -6.34 15.89
C ALA A 131 -3.18 -7.63 16.28
N ASP A 132 -1.86 -7.67 16.09
CA ASP A 132 -1.11 -8.89 16.32
C ASP A 132 -1.08 -9.24 17.82
N LYS A 133 -1.67 -10.39 18.16
CA LYS A 133 -1.79 -10.83 19.57
C LYS A 133 -0.48 -11.35 20.15
N ARG A 134 0.49 -11.72 19.32
CA ARG A 134 1.76 -12.33 19.75
C ARG A 134 2.86 -11.27 19.85
N ASN A 135 2.90 -10.36 18.89
CA ASN A 135 3.86 -9.27 18.83
C ASN A 135 3.19 -8.02 18.24
N PRO A 136 2.36 -7.31 19.03
CA PRO A 136 1.63 -6.14 18.55
C PRO A 136 2.60 -5.05 18.13
N LEU A 137 2.37 -4.49 16.94
CA LEU A 137 3.09 -3.30 16.49
C LEU A 137 2.81 -2.14 17.45
N ILE A 138 3.87 -1.60 18.05
CA ILE A 138 3.80 -0.38 18.85
C ILE A 138 4.19 0.80 17.97
N LEU A 139 3.23 1.67 17.67
CA LEU A 139 3.50 2.85 16.84
C LEU A 139 4.33 3.89 17.60
N PRO A 140 5.46 4.34 17.03
CA PRO A 140 6.19 5.50 17.54
C PRO A 140 5.33 6.77 17.59
N ASN A 141 5.60 7.68 18.54
CA ASN A 141 4.79 8.90 18.73
C ASN A 141 4.83 9.86 17.53
N ASP A 142 5.97 9.94 16.85
CA ASP A 142 6.15 10.71 15.61
C ASP A 142 5.32 10.10 14.46
N VAL A 143 5.31 8.77 14.32
CA VAL A 143 4.43 8.08 13.37
C VAL A 143 2.95 8.36 13.67
N LYS A 144 2.53 8.21 14.93
CA LYS A 144 1.15 8.52 15.34
C LYS A 144 0.77 9.96 14.97
N SER A 145 1.67 10.90 15.23
CA SER A 145 1.45 12.32 14.95
C SER A 145 1.38 12.61 13.44
N ALA A 146 2.23 11.96 12.64
CA ALA A 146 2.22 12.09 11.19
C ALA A 146 0.94 11.51 10.57
N LEU A 147 0.54 10.31 11.01
CA LEU A 147 -0.69 9.67 10.54
C LEU A 147 -1.94 10.48 10.92
N LYS A 148 -2.02 11.02 12.15
CA LYS A 148 -3.15 11.89 12.57
C LYS A 148 -3.32 13.15 11.71
N LYS A 149 -2.26 13.61 11.03
CA LYS A 149 -2.33 14.76 10.11
C LYS A 149 -2.89 14.37 8.73
N GLN A 150 -2.94 13.08 8.42
CA GLN A 150 -3.52 12.58 7.18
C GLN A 150 -5.03 12.39 7.34
N GLN A 151 -5.79 12.69 6.30
CA GLN A 151 -7.25 12.50 6.32
C GLN A 151 -7.59 11.01 6.48
N GLY A 152 -8.63 10.71 7.27
CA GLY A 152 -9.12 9.34 7.49
C GLY A 152 -8.48 8.56 8.64
N TRP A 153 -7.41 9.07 9.27
CA TRP A 153 -6.71 8.37 10.35
C TRP A 153 -7.25 8.74 11.73
N LYS A 154 -8.06 7.86 12.32
CA LYS A 154 -8.53 7.97 13.71
C LYS A 154 -7.74 7.03 14.63
N ILE A 155 -6.56 7.47 15.04
CA ILE A 155 -5.71 6.71 15.97
C ILE A 155 -6.18 6.97 17.40
N LYS A 156 -6.64 5.90 18.07
CA LYS A 156 -7.01 5.90 19.50
C LYS A 156 -5.82 6.16 20.41
#